data_AF-A0A7W1CJU8-F1
#
_entry.id   AF-A0A7W1CJU8-F1
#
_cell.length_a   1.000
_cell.length_b   1.000
_cell.length_c   1.000
_cell.angle_alpha   90.00
_cell.angle_beta   90.00
_cell.angle_gamma   90.00
#
_symmetry.space_group_name_H-M   'P 1'
#
loop_
_entity.id
_entity.type
_entity.pdbx_description
1 polymer ?
#
loop_
_entity_poly.entity_id
_entity_poly.type
_entity_poly.pdbx_seq_one_letter_code
_entity_poly.pdbx_strand_id
1 'polypeptide(L)'
;MSEELRQFLYPLGIIPALIFGLRYLVQWFSSERAGKSLVMPLFWRLSILGNLLFMIHALIQMQFHVCVVQACSGVISWRNLNLMQPSSKHIKFSTTVKLLIMAASTVVLLFLGSSFLSTSFFSFSSVQWFRSPLSSDQNIHGFWHFVGFLGLVLFNGRFWLQWRNAEKHHRSYLSAGFWWMSVFGSVLCFAYFAVLGDFVNMIGPFFGLVPSIRNLILMRRTEDLKD
;
A
#
# COMPACT_ATOMS: atom_id res chain seq x y z
N MET A 1 14.75 -14.13 -15.74
CA MET A 1 15.07 -14.51 -14.35
C MET A 1 14.41 -15.84 -14.06
N SER A 2 15.17 -16.82 -13.53
CA SER A 2 14.65 -18.14 -13.17
C SER A 2 13.71 -18.08 -11.96
N GLU A 3 12.89 -19.11 -11.76
CA GLU A 3 11.98 -19.16 -10.62
C GLU A 3 12.66 -19.34 -9.28
N GLU A 4 13.71 -20.15 -9.24
CA GLU A 4 14.53 -20.34 -8.05
C GLU A 4 15.08 -19.00 -7.56
N LEU A 5 15.57 -18.16 -8.47
CA LEU A 5 16.10 -16.84 -8.11
C LEU A 5 14.98 -15.91 -7.58
N ARG A 6 13.78 -15.96 -8.15
CA ARG A 6 12.63 -15.18 -7.64
C ARG A 6 12.21 -15.61 -6.24
N GLN A 7 12.11 -16.91 -6.01
CA GLN A 7 11.78 -17.48 -4.70
C GLN A 7 12.86 -17.16 -3.67
N PHE A 8 14.14 -17.26 -4.04
CA PHE A 8 15.27 -16.87 -3.20
C PHE A 8 15.22 -15.38 -2.82
N LEU A 9 14.84 -14.50 -3.75
CA LEU A 9 14.70 -13.06 -3.51
C LEU A 9 13.36 -12.67 -2.85
N TYR A 10 12.41 -13.61 -2.71
CA TYR A 10 11.10 -13.31 -2.15
C TYR A 10 11.14 -12.72 -0.73
N PRO A 11 11.96 -13.22 0.20
CA PRO A 11 12.08 -12.66 1.55
C PRO A 11 12.55 -11.21 1.59
N LEU A 12 13.14 -10.65 0.52
CA LEU A 12 13.48 -9.22 0.46
C LEU A 12 12.27 -8.31 0.67
N GLY A 13 11.05 -8.81 0.42
CA GLY A 13 9.82 -8.09 0.70
C GLY A 13 9.56 -7.81 2.18
N ILE A 14 10.27 -8.49 3.10
CA ILE A 14 10.21 -8.18 4.54
C ILE A 14 10.69 -6.76 4.81
N ILE A 15 11.70 -6.27 4.07
CA ILE A 15 12.26 -4.92 4.26
C ILE A 15 11.18 -3.83 4.10
N PRO A 16 10.50 -3.71 2.95
CA PRO A 16 9.41 -2.76 2.82
C PRO A 16 8.23 -3.05 3.75
N ALA A 17 7.95 -4.31 4.09
CA ALA A 17 6.91 -4.65 5.07
C ALA A 17 7.23 -4.08 6.47
N LEU A 18 8.48 -4.14 6.91
CA LEU A 18 8.95 -3.53 8.16
C LEU A 18 8.90 -2.00 8.12
N ILE A 19 9.23 -1.38 6.99
CA ILE A 19 9.11 0.09 6.82
C ILE A 19 7.65 0.53 6.93
N PHE A 20 6.73 -0.22 6.33
CA PHE A 20 5.30 0.00 6.51
C PHE A 20 4.84 -0.32 7.93
N GLY A 21 5.41 -1.30 8.63
CA GLY A 21 5.17 -1.50 10.06
C GLY A 21 5.61 -0.29 10.89
N LEU A 22 6.81 0.21 10.63
CA LEU A 22 7.39 1.36 11.33
C LEU A 22 6.54 2.62 11.15
N ARG A 23 6.01 2.89 9.94
CA ARG A 23 5.13 4.05 9.74
C ARG A 23 3.90 4.00 10.65
N TYR A 24 3.32 2.81 10.83
CA TYR A 24 2.14 2.60 11.67
C TYR A 24 2.47 2.81 13.14
N LEU A 25 3.60 2.27 13.61
CA LEU A 25 4.07 2.46 14.98
C LEU A 25 4.33 3.94 15.30
N VAL A 26 5.08 4.64 14.44
CA VAL A 26 5.38 6.08 14.63
C VAL A 26 4.10 6.91 14.70
N GLN A 27 3.15 6.64 13.80
CA GLN A 27 1.87 7.33 13.79
C GLN A 27 1.05 7.05 15.05
N TRP A 28 1.01 5.79 15.47
CA TRP A 28 0.28 5.37 16.65
C TRP A 28 0.80 6.04 17.92
N PHE A 29 2.11 5.92 18.20
CA PHE A 29 2.72 6.53 19.37
C PHE A 29 2.47 8.04 19.43
N SER A 30 2.52 8.70 18.27
CA SER A 30 2.32 10.13 18.17
C SER A 30 0.86 10.53 18.40
N SER A 31 -0.09 9.69 18.01
CA SER A 31 -1.52 9.90 18.25
C SER A 31 -1.90 9.67 19.71
N GLU A 32 -1.36 8.63 20.34
CA GLU A 32 -1.55 8.37 21.77
C GLU A 32 -1.01 9.52 22.61
N ARG A 33 0.21 9.98 22.31
CA ARG A 33 0.83 11.12 23.02
C ARG A 33 0.03 12.42 22.84
N ALA A 34 -0.59 12.60 21.68
CA ALA A 34 -1.39 13.79 21.37
C ALA A 34 -2.85 13.69 21.85
N GLY A 35 -3.32 12.51 22.28
CA GLY A 35 -4.72 12.26 22.62
C GLY A 35 -5.69 12.36 21.44
N LYS A 36 -5.20 12.41 20.20
CA LYS A 36 -6.01 12.55 18.97
C LYS A 36 -5.32 11.89 17.78
N SER A 37 -6.12 11.45 16.80
CA SER A 37 -5.59 10.88 15.54
C SER A 37 -4.73 11.91 14.80
N LEU A 38 -3.41 11.72 14.84
CA LEU A 38 -2.42 12.64 14.30
C LEU A 38 -1.53 11.92 13.29
N VAL A 39 -1.24 12.58 12.17
CA VAL A 39 -0.27 12.11 11.19
C VAL A 39 0.87 13.10 11.05
N MET A 40 2.08 12.60 11.19
CA MET A 40 3.31 13.38 11.07
C MET A 40 3.90 13.27 9.67
N PRO A 41 4.75 14.21 9.23
CA PRO A 41 5.49 14.08 7.97
C PRO A 41 6.31 12.79 7.86
N LEU A 42 6.85 12.28 8.96
CA LEU A 42 7.62 11.03 8.98
C LEU A 42 6.81 9.82 8.48
N PHE A 43 5.51 9.75 8.77
CA PHE A 43 4.61 8.70 8.27
C PHE A 43 4.62 8.63 6.73
N TRP A 44 4.56 9.79 6.08
CA TRP A 44 4.53 9.87 4.62
C TRP A 44 5.90 9.65 3.99
N ARG A 45 6.99 10.11 4.64
CA ARG A 45 8.37 9.81 4.18
C ARG A 45 8.65 8.31 4.20
N LEU A 46 8.30 7.64 5.31
CA LEU A 46 8.37 6.18 5.40
C LEU A 46 7.46 5.50 4.38
N SER A 47 6.28 6.06 4.11
CA SER A 47 5.39 5.51 3.08
C SER A 47 6.01 5.61 1.68
N ILE A 48 6.64 6.72 1.30
CA ILE A 48 7.32 6.84 0.00
C ILE A 48 8.43 5.79 -0.12
N LEU A 49 9.27 5.66 0.91
CA LEU A 49 10.35 4.67 0.91
C LEU A 49 9.81 3.24 0.83
N GLY A 50 8.78 2.93 1.62
CA GLY A 50 8.10 1.63 1.60
C GLY A 50 7.49 1.32 0.24
N ASN A 51 6.76 2.26 -0.37
CA ASN A 51 6.18 2.10 -1.71
C ASN A 51 7.26 1.85 -2.76
N LEU A 52 8.37 2.59 -2.73
CA LEU A 52 9.48 2.40 -3.67
C LEU A 52 10.12 1.00 -3.54
N LEU A 53 10.47 0.60 -2.31
CA LEU A 53 11.09 -0.70 -2.07
C LEU A 53 10.13 -1.87 -2.35
N PHE A 54 8.84 -1.72 -2.02
CA PHE A 54 7.83 -2.74 -2.31
C PHE A 54 7.56 -2.84 -3.81
N MET A 55 7.63 -1.73 -4.55
CA MET A 55 7.54 -1.73 -6.01
C MET A 55 8.74 -2.45 -6.64
N ILE A 56 9.96 -2.22 -6.15
CA ILE A 56 11.15 -2.94 -6.61
C ILE A 56 10.99 -4.45 -6.36
N HIS A 57 10.54 -4.83 -5.16
CA HIS A 57 10.24 -6.23 -4.85
C HIS A 57 9.16 -6.81 -5.78
N ALA A 58 8.05 -6.09 -5.99
CA ALA A 58 6.98 -6.53 -6.89
C ALA A 58 7.43 -6.65 -8.35
N LEU A 59 8.37 -5.82 -8.82
CA LEU A 59 9.00 -5.96 -10.14
C LEU A 59 9.80 -7.26 -10.23
N ILE A 60 10.61 -7.58 -9.21
CA ILE A 60 11.34 -8.85 -9.12
C ILE A 60 10.35 -10.03 -9.17
N GLN A 61 9.23 -9.93 -8.44
CA GLN A 61 8.23 -11.00 -8.36
C GLN A 61 7.25 -11.04 -9.54
N MET A 62 7.38 -10.16 -10.53
CA MET A 62 6.46 -10.03 -11.68
C MET A 62 5.00 -9.82 -11.25
N GLN A 63 4.78 -8.92 -10.30
CA GLN A 63 3.46 -8.58 -9.75
C GLN A 63 2.99 -7.22 -10.25
N PHE A 64 2.50 -7.17 -11.49
CA PHE A 64 2.09 -5.92 -12.15
C PHE A 64 1.10 -5.11 -11.32
N HIS A 65 0.05 -5.76 -10.81
CA HIS A 65 -0.99 -5.11 -10.02
C HIS A 65 -0.45 -4.47 -8.74
N VAL A 66 0.52 -5.12 -8.07
CA VAL A 66 1.20 -4.55 -6.90
C VAL A 66 2.01 -3.33 -7.29
N CYS A 67 2.78 -3.40 -8.39
CA CYS A 67 3.57 -2.26 -8.86
C CYS A 67 2.72 -1.02 -9.13
N VAL A 68 1.57 -1.17 -9.80
CA VAL A 68 0.66 -0.04 -10.06
C VAL A 68 0.16 0.58 -8.75
N VAL A 69 -0.26 -0.26 -7.79
CA VAL A 69 -0.73 0.20 -6.49
C VAL A 69 0.36 0.95 -5.72
N GLN A 70 1.59 0.44 -5.70
CA GLN A 70 2.70 1.09 -5.00
C GLN A 70 3.11 2.40 -5.67
N ALA A 71 3.14 2.45 -7.01
CA ALA A 71 3.45 3.67 -7.76
C ALA A 71 2.43 4.78 -7.44
N CYS A 72 1.13 4.47 -7.51
CA CYS A 72 0.07 5.42 -7.16
C CYS A 72 0.12 5.84 -5.69
N SER A 73 0.34 4.89 -4.78
CA SER A 73 0.44 5.16 -3.34
C SER A 73 1.65 6.03 -3.00
N GLY A 74 2.75 5.91 -3.74
CA GLY A 74 3.92 6.79 -3.64
C GLY A 74 3.58 8.24 -3.98
N VAL A 75 2.86 8.46 -5.09
CA VAL A 75 2.40 9.80 -5.49
C VAL A 75 1.43 10.39 -4.46
N ILE A 76 0.47 9.61 -3.94
CA ILE A 76 -0.45 10.05 -2.88
C ILE A 76 0.32 10.42 -1.60
N SER A 77 1.36 9.65 -1.25
CA SER A 77 2.19 9.93 -0.09
C SER A 77 2.99 11.22 -0.23
N TRP A 78 3.57 11.45 -1.42
CA TRP A 78 4.22 12.72 -1.76
C TRP A 78 3.23 13.90 -1.71
N ARG A 79 2.03 13.73 -2.26
CA ARG A 79 0.99 14.76 -2.24
C ARG A 79 0.62 15.15 -0.81
N ASN A 80 0.51 14.18 0.09
CA ASN A 80 0.25 14.46 1.49
C ASN A 80 1.37 15.27 2.17
N LEU A 81 2.64 15.01 1.84
CA LEU A 81 3.75 15.87 2.29
C LEU A 81 3.63 17.29 1.75
N ASN A 82 3.21 17.46 0.49
CA ASN A 82 2.98 18.79 -0.08
C ASN A 82 1.82 19.53 0.64
N LEU A 83 0.72 18.85 0.95
CA LEU A 83 -0.41 19.42 1.70
C LEU A 83 -0.06 19.77 3.16
N MET A 84 1.03 19.23 3.72
CA MET A 84 1.54 19.60 5.03
C MET A 84 2.42 20.86 5.02
N GLN A 85 2.79 21.37 3.84
CA GLN A 85 3.51 22.63 3.71
C GLN A 85 2.52 23.83 3.82
N PRO A 86 3.02 25.06 4.03
CA PRO A 86 2.19 26.25 3.94
C PRO A 86 1.45 26.33 2.60
N SER A 87 0.22 26.85 2.62
CA SER A 87 -0.67 26.88 1.45
C SER A 87 -0.06 27.58 0.23
N SER A 88 0.88 28.50 0.43
CA SER A 88 1.63 29.16 -0.66
C SER A 88 2.51 28.20 -1.48
N LYS A 89 2.88 27.04 -0.92
CA LYS A 89 3.70 26.01 -1.58
C LYS A 89 2.86 24.83 -2.10
N HIS A 90 1.53 24.89 -1.96
CA HIS A 90 0.66 23.83 -2.43
C HIS A 90 0.71 23.74 -3.96
N ILE A 91 1.02 22.56 -4.44
CA ILE A 91 1.00 22.27 -5.87
C ILE A 91 -0.46 22.09 -6.31
N LYS A 92 -0.76 22.39 -7.57
CA LYS A 92 -2.10 22.23 -8.14
C LYS A 92 -2.52 20.75 -8.14
N PHE A 93 -3.81 20.50 -7.91
CA PHE A 93 -4.41 19.17 -7.99
C PHE A 93 -4.11 18.46 -9.33
N SER A 94 -4.16 19.20 -10.44
CA SER A 94 -3.90 18.67 -11.78
C SER A 94 -2.49 18.09 -11.94
N THR A 95 -1.48 18.65 -11.27
CA THR A 95 -0.12 18.08 -11.27
C THR A 95 -0.10 16.72 -10.60
N THR A 96 -0.83 16.55 -9.49
CA THR A 96 -0.95 15.25 -8.81
C THR A 96 -1.60 14.21 -9.71
N VAL A 97 -2.68 14.57 -10.41
CA VAL A 97 -3.35 13.69 -11.38
C VAL A 97 -2.39 13.30 -12.51
N LYS A 98 -1.64 14.26 -13.07
CA LYS A 98 -0.62 13.98 -14.08
C LYS A 98 0.46 13.01 -13.56
N LEU A 99 0.94 13.22 -12.34
CA LEU A 99 1.91 12.32 -11.70
C LEU A 99 1.34 10.90 -11.51
N LEU A 100 0.07 10.77 -11.13
CA LEU A 100 -0.60 9.46 -11.02
C LEU A 100 -0.68 8.75 -12.38
N ILE A 101 -1.11 9.46 -13.43
CA ILE A 101 -1.19 8.93 -14.79
C ILE A 101 0.21 8.51 -15.26
N MET A 102 1.22 9.38 -15.11
CA MET A 102 2.59 9.07 -15.48
C MET A 102 3.13 7.86 -14.70
N ALA A 103 2.88 7.77 -13.39
CA ALA A 103 3.31 6.64 -12.58
C ALA A 103 2.70 5.32 -13.06
N ALA A 104 1.38 5.29 -13.31
CA ALA A 104 0.69 4.12 -13.83
C ALA A 104 1.18 3.74 -15.24
N SER A 105 1.30 4.70 -16.15
CA SER A 105 1.78 4.48 -17.52
C SER A 105 3.22 3.97 -17.53
N THR A 106 4.11 4.49 -16.69
CA THR A 106 5.48 3.99 -16.57
C THR A 106 5.50 2.52 -16.16
N VAL A 107 4.68 2.10 -15.18
CA VAL A 107 4.59 0.69 -14.79
C VAL A 107 4.08 -0.16 -15.95
N VAL A 108 3.04 0.27 -16.66
CA VAL A 108 2.51 -0.44 -17.84
C VAL A 108 3.59 -0.61 -18.92
N LEU A 109 4.31 0.47 -19.25
CA LEU A 109 5.38 0.44 -20.25
C LEU A 109 6.54 -0.45 -19.83
N LEU A 110 6.92 -0.46 -18.54
CA LEU A 110 7.97 -1.34 -18.03
C LEU A 110 7.60 -2.81 -18.21
N PHE A 111 6.35 -3.20 -17.89
CA PHE A 111 5.90 -4.59 -18.05
C PHE A 111 5.73 -4.99 -19.51
N LEU A 112 5.17 -4.11 -20.35
CA LEU A 112 5.08 -4.33 -21.80
C LEU A 112 6.47 -4.48 -22.42
N GLY A 113 7.40 -3.58 -22.11
CA GLY A 113 8.79 -3.62 -22.57
C GLY A 113 9.50 -4.89 -22.12
N SER A 114 9.32 -5.31 -20.87
CA SER A 114 9.90 -6.57 -20.36
C SER A 114 9.40 -7.79 -21.13
N SER A 115 8.13 -7.79 -21.55
CA SER A 115 7.53 -8.92 -22.27
C SER A 115 7.93 -8.92 -23.74
N PHE A 116 7.97 -7.75 -24.38
CA PHE A 116 8.50 -7.60 -25.73
C PHE A 116 9.96 -8.09 -25.79
N LEU A 117 10.80 -7.64 -24.88
CA LEU A 117 12.21 -8.05 -24.84
C LEU A 117 12.35 -9.57 -24.64
N SER A 118 11.55 -10.14 -23.73
CA SER A 118 11.53 -11.57 -23.42
C SER A 118 11.14 -12.43 -24.63
N THR A 119 10.07 -12.06 -25.35
CA THR A 119 9.58 -12.80 -26.52
C THR A 119 10.50 -12.62 -27.73
N SER A 120 10.95 -11.39 -27.99
CA SER A 120 11.70 -11.05 -29.21
C SER A 120 13.17 -11.47 -29.16
N PHE A 121 13.82 -11.43 -27.99
CA PHE A 121 15.27 -11.67 -27.90
C PHE A 121 15.63 -12.98 -27.21
N PHE A 122 14.78 -13.49 -26.34
CA PHE A 122 15.12 -14.63 -25.49
C PHE A 122 14.23 -15.87 -25.74
N SER A 123 13.28 -15.80 -26.67
CA SER A 123 12.35 -16.90 -27.00
C SER A 123 11.66 -17.54 -25.79
N PHE A 124 11.51 -16.78 -24.69
CA PHE A 124 10.83 -17.28 -23.51
C PHE A 124 9.33 -17.41 -23.77
N SER A 125 8.73 -18.47 -23.25
CA SER A 125 7.27 -18.66 -23.22
C SER A 125 6.59 -17.55 -22.40
N SER A 126 5.29 -17.35 -22.66
CA SER A 126 4.42 -16.29 -22.10
C SER A 126 4.80 -15.80 -20.70
N VAL A 127 5.14 -14.52 -20.59
CA VAL A 127 5.43 -13.86 -19.31
C VAL A 127 4.14 -13.69 -18.51
N GLN A 128 4.08 -14.25 -17.31
CA GLN A 128 2.95 -14.08 -16.40
C GLN A 128 3.16 -12.86 -15.49
N TRP A 129 2.30 -11.85 -15.61
CA TRP A 129 2.36 -10.61 -14.82
C TRP A 129 1.53 -10.64 -13.53
N PHE A 130 0.76 -11.70 -13.32
CA PHE A 130 -0.11 -11.91 -12.16
C PHE A 130 0.38 -13.14 -11.40
N ARG A 131 1.62 -13.07 -10.91
CA ARG A 131 2.27 -14.17 -10.22
C ARG A 131 1.99 -14.16 -8.72
N SER A 132 1.71 -15.33 -8.18
CA SER A 132 1.82 -15.61 -6.75
C SER A 132 3.16 -16.30 -6.45
N PRO A 133 4.03 -15.74 -5.59
CA PRO A 133 5.39 -16.26 -5.37
C PRO A 133 5.44 -17.63 -4.70
N LEU A 134 4.40 -17.98 -3.93
CA LEU A 134 4.36 -19.17 -3.06
C LEU A 134 3.28 -20.19 -3.43
N SER A 135 2.30 -19.87 -4.29
CA SER A 135 1.09 -20.68 -4.45
C SER A 135 1.05 -21.54 -5.73
N SER A 136 2.18 -22.03 -6.21
CA SER A 136 2.20 -22.83 -7.44
C SER A 136 1.49 -24.19 -7.35
N ASP A 137 1.05 -24.64 -6.15
CA ASP A 137 0.47 -25.99 -5.97
C ASP A 137 -0.70 -26.11 -4.97
N GLN A 138 -1.20 -24.99 -4.42
CA GLN A 138 -2.29 -25.05 -3.43
C GLN A 138 -3.66 -24.85 -4.08
N ASN A 139 -4.51 -25.88 -4.05
CA ASN A 139 -5.93 -25.80 -4.40
C ASN A 139 -6.69 -25.00 -3.33
N ILE A 140 -6.50 -23.68 -3.34
CA ILE A 140 -7.20 -22.78 -2.44
C ILE A 140 -8.62 -22.58 -2.94
N HIS A 141 -9.59 -22.80 -2.06
CA HIS A 141 -11.00 -22.64 -2.38
C HIS A 141 -11.29 -21.19 -2.84
N GLY A 142 -12.08 -21.02 -3.89
CA GLY A 142 -12.37 -19.70 -4.50
C GLY A 142 -12.90 -18.64 -3.51
N PHE A 143 -13.56 -19.09 -2.43
CA PHE A 143 -13.94 -18.23 -1.31
C PHE A 143 -12.76 -17.43 -0.74
N TRP A 144 -11.60 -18.05 -0.55
CA TRP A 144 -10.42 -17.37 0.01
C TRP A 144 -9.85 -16.34 -0.96
N HIS A 145 -9.89 -16.60 -2.27
CA HIS A 145 -9.51 -15.60 -3.27
C HIS A 145 -10.47 -14.39 -3.26
N PHE A 146 -11.77 -14.61 -3.05
CA PHE A 146 -12.72 -13.51 -2.86
C PHE A 146 -12.43 -12.70 -1.58
N VAL A 147 -12.17 -13.39 -0.45
CA VAL A 147 -11.76 -12.75 0.81
C VAL A 147 -10.48 -11.92 0.62
N GLY A 148 -9.47 -12.50 -0.03
CA GLY A 148 -8.21 -11.81 -0.34
C GLY A 148 -8.41 -10.60 -1.24
N PHE A 149 -9.20 -10.73 -2.29
CA PHE A 149 -9.53 -9.61 -3.19
C PHE A 149 -10.24 -8.48 -2.44
N LEU A 150 -11.27 -8.78 -1.66
CA LEU A 150 -12.00 -7.78 -0.88
C LEU A 150 -11.08 -7.10 0.15
N GLY A 151 -10.24 -7.89 0.84
CA GLY A 151 -9.23 -7.38 1.75
C GLY A 151 -8.28 -6.41 1.06
N LEU A 152 -7.73 -6.79 -0.09
CA LEU A 152 -6.81 -5.97 -0.87
C LEU A 152 -7.46 -4.68 -1.38
N VAL A 153 -8.72 -4.73 -1.83
CA VAL A 153 -9.48 -3.55 -2.27
C VAL A 153 -9.70 -2.59 -1.11
N LEU A 154 -10.10 -3.07 0.06
CA LEU A 154 -10.28 -2.22 1.25
C LEU A 154 -8.94 -1.65 1.73
N PHE A 155 -7.91 -2.51 1.81
CA PHE A 155 -6.60 -2.15 2.34
C PHE A 155 -5.91 -1.12 1.44
N ASN A 156 -5.98 -1.25 0.12
CA ASN A 156 -5.36 -0.27 -0.80
C ASN A 156 -6.29 0.92 -1.08
N GLY A 157 -7.60 0.69 -1.14
CA GLY A 157 -8.63 1.69 -1.39
C GLY A 157 -8.66 2.82 -0.37
N ARG A 158 -8.25 2.57 0.88
CA ARG A 158 -8.20 3.60 1.93
C ARG A 158 -7.37 4.83 1.53
N PHE A 159 -6.29 4.66 0.77
CA PHE A 159 -5.43 5.79 0.36
C PHE A 159 -6.11 6.67 -0.69
N TRP A 160 -6.95 6.09 -1.55
CA TRP A 160 -7.79 6.84 -2.48
C TRP A 160 -8.88 7.61 -1.75
N LEU A 161 -9.55 6.98 -0.77
CA LEU A 161 -10.52 7.65 0.10
C LEU A 161 -9.86 8.82 0.86
N GLN A 162 -8.67 8.57 1.41
CA GLN A 162 -7.90 9.56 2.14
C GLN A 162 -7.49 10.73 1.25
N TRP A 163 -6.97 10.46 0.05
CA TRP A 163 -6.56 11.51 -0.88
C TRP A 163 -7.75 12.40 -1.25
N ARG A 164 -8.90 11.81 -1.59
CA ARG A 164 -10.14 12.56 -1.84
C ARG A 164 -10.50 13.48 -0.68
N ASN A 165 -10.44 12.97 0.55
CA ASN A 165 -10.74 13.74 1.75
C ASN A 165 -9.70 14.84 2.01
N ALA A 166 -8.42 14.57 1.74
CA ALA A 166 -7.33 15.53 1.92
C ALA A 166 -7.42 16.69 0.93
N GLU A 167 -7.77 16.43 -0.33
CA GLU A 167 -7.99 17.48 -1.34
C GLU A 167 -9.21 18.33 -0.98
N LYS A 168 -10.33 17.70 -0.56
CA LYS A 168 -11.54 18.44 -0.15
C LYS A 168 -11.30 19.43 0.99
N HIS A 169 -10.40 19.09 1.93
CA HIS A 169 -10.12 19.91 3.12
C HIS A 169 -8.77 20.62 3.07
N HIS A 170 -8.04 20.54 1.95
CA HIS A 170 -6.70 21.10 1.75
C HIS A 170 -5.70 20.82 2.89
N ARG A 171 -5.81 19.65 3.52
CA ARG A 171 -4.97 19.26 4.66
C ARG A 171 -4.73 17.77 4.67
N SER A 172 -3.53 17.35 5.07
CA SER A 172 -3.23 15.94 5.27
C SER A 172 -3.78 15.47 6.62
N TYR A 173 -4.79 14.59 6.59
CA TYR A 173 -5.30 13.89 7.76
C TYR A 173 -5.84 12.50 7.37
N LEU A 174 -6.02 11.64 8.36
CA LEU A 174 -6.63 10.32 8.20
C LEU A 174 -8.02 10.34 8.82
N SER A 175 -9.04 10.14 7.99
CA SER A 175 -10.46 10.14 8.40
C SER A 175 -10.87 8.83 9.07
N ALA A 176 -12.00 8.83 9.81
CA ALA A 176 -12.56 7.59 10.37
C ALA A 176 -12.77 6.50 9.31
N GLY A 177 -13.24 6.86 8.11
CA GLY A 177 -13.39 5.92 7.00
C GLY A 177 -12.06 5.27 6.56
N PHE A 178 -10.93 5.99 6.64
CA PHE A 178 -9.61 5.41 6.37
C PHE A 178 -9.27 4.33 7.39
N TRP A 179 -9.56 4.58 8.67
CA TRP A 179 -9.27 3.65 9.74
C TRP A 179 -10.19 2.43 9.73
N TRP A 180 -11.49 2.60 9.45
CA TRP A 180 -12.40 1.46 9.25
C TRP A 180 -11.98 0.57 8.09
N MET A 181 -11.67 1.16 6.92
CA MET A 181 -11.12 0.39 5.79
C MET A 181 -9.81 -0.32 6.15
N SER A 182 -8.98 0.30 7.01
CA SER A 182 -7.74 -0.32 7.49
C SER A 182 -8.01 -1.52 8.40
N VAL A 183 -8.98 -1.44 9.32
CA VAL A 183 -9.35 -2.56 10.19
C VAL A 183 -9.87 -3.73 9.36
N PHE A 184 -10.93 -3.51 8.56
CA PHE A 184 -11.52 -4.60 7.76
C PHE A 184 -10.55 -5.13 6.71
N GLY A 185 -9.84 -4.25 6.01
CA GLY A 185 -8.83 -4.63 5.05
C GLY A 185 -7.70 -5.44 5.69
N SER A 186 -7.21 -5.03 6.87
CA SER A 186 -6.16 -5.77 7.57
C SER A 186 -6.62 -7.15 8.00
N VAL A 187 -7.82 -7.29 8.57
CA VAL A 187 -8.34 -8.60 9.01
C VAL A 187 -8.47 -9.56 7.82
N LEU A 188 -9.07 -9.11 6.72
CA LEU A 188 -9.27 -9.94 5.54
C LEU A 188 -7.95 -10.29 4.85
N CYS A 189 -7.04 -9.32 4.68
CA CYS A 189 -5.72 -9.58 4.12
C CYS A 189 -4.91 -10.53 5.00
N PHE A 190 -4.90 -10.33 6.32
CA PHE A 190 -4.17 -11.19 7.24
C PHE A 190 -4.69 -12.63 7.18
N ALA A 191 -6.02 -12.82 7.21
CA ALA A 191 -6.61 -14.15 7.09
C ALA A 191 -6.25 -14.82 5.75
N TYR A 192 -6.34 -14.07 4.65
CA TYR A 192 -5.99 -14.58 3.32
C TYR A 192 -4.51 -14.98 3.21
N PHE A 193 -3.60 -14.11 3.65
CA PHE A 193 -2.16 -14.40 3.57
C PHE A 193 -1.72 -15.48 4.55
N ALA A 194 -2.41 -15.63 5.70
CA ALA A 194 -2.19 -16.76 6.60
C ALA A 194 -2.56 -18.09 5.92
N VAL A 195 -3.69 -18.15 5.20
CA VAL A 195 -4.09 -19.35 4.42
C VAL A 195 -3.09 -19.64 3.30
N LEU A 196 -2.55 -18.61 2.65
CA LEU A 196 -1.51 -18.76 1.63
C LEU A 196 -0.14 -19.16 2.18
N GLY A 197 0.08 -19.07 3.50
CA GLY A 197 1.43 -19.18 4.09
C GLY A 197 2.36 -18.04 3.68
N ASP A 198 1.81 -16.88 3.29
CA ASP A 198 2.57 -15.75 2.78
C ASP A 198 2.96 -14.78 3.89
N PHE A 199 4.07 -15.09 4.56
CA PHE A 199 4.57 -14.30 5.69
C PHE A 199 4.93 -12.86 5.31
N VAL A 200 5.45 -12.62 4.10
CA VAL A 200 5.87 -11.29 3.65
C VAL A 200 4.67 -10.35 3.59
N ASN A 201 3.58 -10.80 2.96
CA ASN A 201 2.38 -9.98 2.80
C ASN A 201 1.50 -9.93 4.07
N MET A 202 1.72 -10.84 5.03
CA MET A 202 1.00 -10.87 6.30
C MET A 202 1.46 -9.77 7.29
N ILE A 203 2.74 -9.37 7.23
CA ILE A 203 3.37 -8.43 8.18
C ILE A 203 2.67 -7.05 8.17
N GLY A 204 2.41 -6.48 7.00
CA GLY A 204 1.81 -5.15 6.86
C GLY A 204 0.42 -5.04 7.51
N PRO A 205 -0.54 -5.91 7.14
CA PRO A 205 -1.85 -6.02 7.76
C PRO A 205 -1.79 -6.20 9.29
N PHE A 206 -0.88 -7.05 9.78
CA PHE A 206 -0.69 -7.32 11.21
C PHE A 206 -0.36 -6.04 12.00
N PHE A 207 0.68 -5.30 11.59
CA PHE A 207 1.09 -4.06 12.27
C PHE A 207 0.06 -2.94 12.13
N GLY A 208 -0.79 -2.98 11.10
CA GLY A 208 -1.81 -1.97 10.85
C GLY A 208 -3.04 -2.05 11.78
N LEU A 209 -3.33 -3.22 12.39
CA LEU A 209 -4.57 -3.44 13.14
C LEU A 209 -4.67 -2.56 14.40
N VAL A 210 -3.69 -2.68 15.29
CA VAL A 210 -3.71 -1.99 16.58
C VAL A 210 -3.79 -0.47 16.41
N PRO A 211 -2.91 0.17 15.60
CA PRO A 211 -3.02 1.60 15.31
C PRO A 211 -4.38 2.01 14.75
N SER A 212 -4.95 1.20 13.85
CA SER A 212 -6.23 1.55 13.22
C SER A 212 -7.39 1.57 14.23
N ILE A 213 -7.47 0.56 15.09
CA ILE A 213 -8.49 0.49 16.14
C ILE A 213 -8.30 1.64 17.14
N ARG A 214 -7.05 1.89 17.57
CA ARG A 214 -6.75 2.95 18.54
C ARG A 214 -7.10 4.34 18.01
N ASN A 215 -6.80 4.63 16.75
CA ASN A 215 -7.18 5.91 16.16
C ASN A 215 -8.72 6.08 16.08
N LEU A 216 -9.49 5.02 15.82
CA LEU A 216 -10.96 5.08 15.89
C LEU A 216 -11.46 5.43 17.29
N ILE A 217 -10.88 4.82 18.33
CA ILE A 217 -11.22 5.12 19.74
C ILE A 217 -10.91 6.60 20.06
N LEU A 218 -9.73 7.10 19.65
CA LEU A 218 -9.35 8.49 19.88
C LEU A 218 -10.29 9.48 19.15
N MET A 219 -10.71 9.15 17.93
CA MET A 219 -11.62 9.99 17.17
C MET A 219 -13.00 10.07 17.82
N ARG A 220 -13.56 8.93 18.25
CA ARG A 220 -14.84 8.88 18.97
C ARG A 220 -14.82 9.73 20.26
N ARG A 221 -13.79 9.57 21.09
CA ARG A 221 -13.63 10.39 22.30
C ARG A 221 -13.54 11.88 22.01
N THR A 222 -12.94 12.27 20.89
CA THR A 222 -12.83 13.68 20.49
C THR A 222 -14.16 14.24 20.00
N GLU A 223 -15.03 13.40 19.42
CA GLU A 223 -16.40 13.76 19.05
C GLU A 223 -17.26 13.93 20.31
N ASP A 224 -17.20 12.97 21.24
CA ASP A 224 -17.95 13.02 22.52
C ASP A 224 -17.59 14.24 23.39
N LEU A 225 -16.40 14.82 23.25
CA LEU A 225 -15.98 16.04 23.98
C LEU A 225 -16.46 17.35 23.36
N LYS A 226 -17.03 17.31 22.15
CA LYS A 226 -17.56 18.49 21.45
C LYS A 226 -19.07 18.64 21.58
N ASP A 227 -19.75 17.57 21.97
CA ASP A 227 -21.18 17.52 22.27
C ASP A 227 -21.44 17.83 23.76
#